data_AF-A0A7W2TKU8-F1
#
_entry.id   AF-A0A7W2TKU8-F1
#
_cell.length_a   1.000
_cell.length_b   1.000
_cell.length_c   1.000
_cell.angle_alpha   90.00
_cell.angle_beta   90.00
_cell.angle_gamma   90.00
#
_symmetry.space_group_name_H-M   'P 1'
#
loop_
_entity.id
_entity.type
_entity.pdbx_description
1 polymer ?
#
loop_
_entity_poly.entity_id
_entity_poly.type
_entity_poly.pdbx_seq_one_letter_code
_entity_poly.pdbx_strand_id
1 'polypeptide(L)'
;MRVYLTIFILFYTANTFAEDYEAYSREDALLKFSPVLSILKKSLETNDIKLLNSIVSYPFNISLPETYVAPEGNVRFRWLKVKDYDDLKEKYDSIFIHSIRSLVQCITPNNMMYDKNKGFSAAHGRIWFFDIIEPITGIRKYALSSISVNPKDSKWAIEECPDIYK
;
A
#
# COMPACT_ATOMS: atom_id res chain seq x y z
N MET A 1 62.26 25.18 -4.65
CA MET A 1 61.31 24.05 -4.69
C MET A 1 60.05 24.48 -3.96
N ARG A 2 59.01 24.91 -4.68
CA ARG A 2 57.75 25.42 -4.09
C ARG A 2 56.72 24.30 -4.18
N VAL A 3 56.41 23.68 -3.03
CA VAL A 3 55.38 22.66 -2.92
C VAL A 3 54.03 23.38 -2.83
N TYR A 4 53.27 23.37 -3.92
CA TYR A 4 51.89 23.83 -3.93
C TYR A 4 51.02 22.73 -3.31
N LEU A 5 50.71 22.87 -2.02
CA LEU A 5 49.73 22.04 -1.33
C LEU A 5 48.34 22.41 -1.88
N THR A 6 47.93 21.71 -2.94
CA THR A 6 46.59 21.85 -3.51
C THR A 6 45.64 21.04 -2.64
N ILE A 7 45.03 21.69 -1.66
CA ILE A 7 43.97 21.12 -0.83
C ILE A 7 42.75 20.93 -1.72
N PHE A 8 42.53 19.70 -2.19
CA PHE A 8 41.27 19.28 -2.81
C PHE A 8 40.26 19.00 -1.68
N ILE A 9 39.57 20.03 -1.20
CA ILE A 9 38.33 19.82 -0.46
C ILE A 9 37.27 19.45 -1.49
N LEU A 10 37.11 18.14 -1.70
CA LEU A 10 35.92 17.58 -2.34
C LEU A 10 34.74 17.78 -1.38
N PHE A 11 34.06 18.92 -1.51
CA PHE A 11 32.68 19.06 -1.02
C PHE A 11 31.82 18.09 -1.84
N TYR A 12 31.62 16.89 -1.29
CA TYR A 12 30.62 15.93 -1.77
C TYR A 12 29.23 16.42 -1.35
N THR A 13 28.79 17.55 -1.90
CA THR A 13 27.41 18.03 -1.75
C THR A 13 26.63 17.64 -3.00
N ALA A 14 26.25 16.37 -3.10
CA ALA A 14 25.26 15.92 -4.06
C ALA A 14 24.68 14.58 -3.59
N ASN A 15 23.72 14.65 -2.68
CA ASN A 15 22.41 14.02 -2.84
C ASN A 15 21.50 14.50 -1.71
N THR A 16 20.92 15.66 -1.93
CA THR A 16 19.70 16.13 -1.29
C THR A 16 18.53 15.22 -1.70
N PHE A 17 18.42 14.07 -1.05
CA PHE A 17 17.17 13.32 -0.89
C PHE A 17 17.09 12.84 0.56
N ALA A 18 17.33 13.75 1.49
CA ALA A 18 16.67 13.65 2.79
C ALA A 18 15.28 14.25 2.59
N GLU A 19 14.37 13.46 2.00
CA GLU A 19 12.97 13.62 2.41
C GLU A 19 13.00 13.26 3.90
N ASP A 20 12.83 14.25 4.78
CA ASP A 20 12.69 14.02 6.22
C ASP A 20 11.42 13.18 6.41
N TYR A 21 11.58 11.87 6.27
CA TYR A 21 10.55 10.91 6.61
C TYR A 21 10.48 10.91 8.14
N GLU A 22 9.52 11.63 8.70
CA GLU A 22 9.09 11.37 10.08
C GLU A 22 8.65 9.91 10.14
N ALA A 23 9.54 9.07 10.67
CA ALA A 23 9.27 7.67 10.93
C ALA A 23 8.40 7.61 12.17
N TYR A 24 7.09 7.42 11.99
CA TYR A 24 6.23 7.10 13.14
C TYR A 24 6.71 5.83 13.83
N SER A 25 6.57 5.80 15.16
CA SER A 25 6.57 4.53 15.89
C SER A 25 5.45 3.64 15.32
N ARG A 26 5.58 2.32 15.48
CA ARG A 26 4.52 1.40 15.05
C ARG A 26 3.22 1.76 15.75
N GLU A 27 3.28 2.11 17.03
CA GLU A 27 2.16 2.47 17.88
C GLU A 27 1.38 3.68 17.33
N ASP A 28 2.08 4.75 16.96
CA ASP A 28 1.45 5.95 16.37
C ASP A 28 0.83 5.66 15.00
N ALA A 29 1.50 4.83 14.21
CA ALA A 29 0.99 4.39 12.91
C ALA A 29 -0.31 3.58 13.06
N LEU A 30 -0.39 2.69 14.06
CA LEU A 30 -1.58 1.89 14.34
C LEU A 30 -2.79 2.77 14.71
N LEU A 31 -2.58 3.81 15.52
CA LEU A 31 -3.64 4.75 15.91
C LEU A 31 -4.25 5.46 14.70
N LYS A 32 -3.41 5.85 13.75
CA LYS A 32 -3.84 6.51 12.51
C LYS A 32 -4.45 5.55 11.48
N PHE A 33 -3.97 4.31 11.45
CA PHE A 33 -4.45 3.28 10.52
C PHE A 33 -5.80 2.67 10.92
N SER A 34 -6.05 2.49 12.23
CA SER A 34 -7.25 1.80 12.73
C SER A 34 -8.58 2.36 12.18
N PRO A 35 -8.79 3.69 12.09
CA PRO A 35 -9.99 4.26 11.47
C PRO A 35 -10.11 3.93 9.97
N VAL A 36 -9.00 3.89 9.24
CA VAL A 36 -8.96 3.58 7.80
C VAL A 36 -9.36 2.14 7.55
N LEU A 37 -8.79 1.21 8.32
CA LEU A 37 -9.15 -0.20 8.26
C LEU A 37 -10.64 -0.42 8.58
N SER A 38 -11.16 0.30 9.59
CA SER A 38 -12.58 0.22 9.97
C SER A 38 -13.52 0.67 8.83
N ILE A 39 -13.20 1.78 8.15
CA ILE A 39 -13.95 2.28 7.00
C ILE A 39 -13.93 1.26 5.85
N LEU A 40 -12.76 0.68 5.55
CA LEU A 40 -12.63 -0.34 4.51
C LEU A 40 -13.49 -1.56 4.83
N LYS A 41 -13.39 -2.13 6.04
CA LYS A 41 -14.18 -3.28 6.46
C LYS A 41 -15.68 -3.01 6.36
N LYS A 42 -16.13 -1.87 6.87
CA LYS A 42 -17.53 -1.45 6.81
C LYS A 42 -18.02 -1.33 5.37
N SER A 43 -17.22 -0.73 4.48
CA SER A 43 -17.55 -0.63 3.05
C SER A 43 -17.78 -2.00 2.41
N LEU A 44 -16.92 -2.97 2.71
CA LEU A 44 -17.04 -4.32 2.16
C LEU A 44 -18.19 -5.12 2.76
N GLU A 45 -18.51 -4.91 4.04
CA GLU A 45 -19.68 -5.52 4.70
C GLU A 45 -20.99 -5.00 4.13
N THR A 46 -21.11 -3.68 3.93
CA THR A 46 -22.35 -3.05 3.47
C THR A 46 -22.46 -2.89 1.97
N ASN A 47 -21.41 -3.23 1.21
CA ASN A 47 -21.25 -2.89 -0.21
C ASN A 47 -21.40 -1.38 -0.49
N ASP A 48 -21.11 -0.52 0.50
CA ASP A 48 -21.20 0.93 0.34
C ASP A 48 -19.86 1.49 -0.13
N ILE A 49 -19.72 1.61 -1.45
CA ILE A 49 -18.51 2.11 -2.13
C ILE A 49 -18.23 3.57 -1.76
N LYS A 50 -19.26 4.37 -1.38
CA LYS A 50 -19.07 5.78 -1.03
C LYS A 50 -18.18 5.95 0.19
N LEU A 51 -18.19 4.98 1.10
CA LEU A 51 -17.30 4.98 2.27
C LEU A 51 -15.82 4.99 1.86
N LEU A 52 -15.45 4.36 0.74
CA LEU A 52 -14.07 4.30 0.26
C LEU A 52 -13.54 5.66 -0.22
N ASN A 53 -14.40 6.60 -0.65
CA ASN A 53 -13.95 7.93 -1.08
C ASN A 53 -13.25 8.73 0.02
N SER A 54 -13.47 8.36 1.29
CA SER A 54 -12.80 9.01 2.43
C SER A 54 -11.38 8.49 2.67
N ILE A 55 -11.00 7.34 2.08
CA ILE A 55 -9.75 6.63 2.38
C ILE A 55 -8.98 6.17 1.13
N VAL A 56 -9.52 6.36 -0.06
CA VAL A 56 -8.84 6.04 -1.33
C VAL A 56 -8.33 7.33 -1.96
N SER A 57 -7.04 7.33 -2.30
CA SER A 57 -6.45 8.38 -3.12
C SER A 57 -6.40 7.90 -4.58
N TYR A 58 -6.97 8.69 -5.47
CA TYR A 58 -6.97 8.39 -6.90
C TYR A 58 -5.88 9.19 -7.63
N PRO A 59 -5.27 8.62 -8.69
CA PRO A 59 -5.47 7.26 -9.18
C PRO A 59 -4.68 6.23 -8.35
N PHE A 60 -5.16 4.99 -8.31
CA PHE A 60 -4.42 3.87 -7.70
C PHE A 60 -4.36 2.66 -8.63
N ASN A 61 -3.44 1.73 -8.34
CA ASN A 61 -3.19 0.56 -9.18
C ASN A 61 -3.64 -0.72 -8.48
N ILE A 62 -4.15 -1.67 -9.25
CA ILE A 62 -4.63 -2.97 -8.79
C ILE A 62 -3.83 -4.03 -9.50
N SER A 63 -3.09 -4.85 -8.75
CA SER A 63 -2.31 -5.95 -9.31
C SER A 63 -3.25 -7.11 -9.63
N LEU A 64 -3.21 -7.59 -10.87
CA LEU A 64 -3.98 -8.74 -11.30
C LEU A 64 -3.16 -10.04 -11.17
N PRO A 65 -3.80 -11.23 -11.23
CA PRO A 65 -3.11 -12.50 -11.12
C PRO A 65 -2.26 -12.78 -12.37
N GLU A 66 -2.61 -12.20 -13.52
CA GLU A 66 -1.89 -12.43 -14.76
C GLU A 66 -0.51 -11.78 -14.72
N THR A 67 0.48 -12.54 -15.20
CA THR A 67 1.83 -12.06 -15.43
C THR A 67 2.10 -11.93 -16.91
N TYR A 68 3.05 -11.07 -17.27
CA TYR A 68 3.56 -10.95 -18.63
C TYR A 68 5.08 -10.79 -18.60
N VAL A 69 5.74 -11.14 -19.69
CA VAL A 69 7.18 -10.89 -19.86
C VAL A 69 7.33 -9.51 -20.49
N ALA A 70 7.97 -8.59 -19.76
CA ALA A 70 8.26 -7.26 -20.24
C ALA A 70 9.37 -7.29 -21.32
N PRO A 71 9.50 -6.27 -22.17
CA PRO A 71 10.51 -6.23 -23.24
C PRO A 71 11.95 -6.48 -22.77
N GLU A 72 12.26 -6.09 -21.53
CA GLU A 72 13.55 -6.33 -20.88
C GLU A 72 13.75 -7.76 -20.34
N GLY A 73 12.81 -8.69 -20.59
CA GLY A 73 12.89 -10.10 -20.20
C GLY A 73 12.39 -10.42 -18.79
N ASN A 74 11.97 -9.42 -18.02
CA ASN A 74 11.49 -9.63 -16.65
C ASN A 74 9.99 -9.97 -16.62
N VAL A 75 9.62 -10.94 -15.77
CA VAL A 75 8.21 -11.22 -15.49
C VAL A 75 7.63 -10.11 -14.61
N ARG A 76 6.57 -9.46 -15.08
CA ARG A 76 5.85 -8.42 -14.35
C ARG A 76 4.40 -8.83 -14.10
N PHE A 77 3.83 -8.34 -13.02
CA PHE A 77 2.39 -8.44 -12.78
C PHE A 77 1.66 -7.45 -13.68
N ARG A 78 0.55 -7.89 -14.26
CA ARG A 78 -0.39 -6.97 -14.90
C ARG A 78 -1.06 -6.13 -13.82
N TRP A 79 -1.28 -4.87 -14.11
CA TRP A 79 -2.00 -3.98 -13.21
C TRP A 79 -3.07 -3.20 -13.97
N LEU A 80 -4.15 -2.87 -13.29
CA LEU A 80 -5.19 -1.96 -13.75
C LEU A 80 -5.09 -0.65 -12.99
N LYS A 81 -5.24 0.47 -13.69
CA LYS A 81 -5.43 1.77 -13.04
C LYS A 81 -6.91 1.97 -12.74
N VAL A 82 -7.20 2.41 -11.53
CA VAL A 82 -8.48 3.01 -11.15
C VAL A 82 -8.30 4.51 -11.13
N LYS A 83 -8.98 5.22 -12.03
CA LYS A 83 -8.73 6.64 -12.28
C LYS A 83 -9.42 7.56 -11.29
N ASP A 84 -10.63 7.19 -10.89
CA ASP A 84 -11.53 8.00 -10.08
C ASP A 84 -12.60 7.09 -9.43
N TYR A 85 -13.55 7.72 -8.74
CA TYR A 85 -14.64 7.03 -8.05
C TYR A 85 -15.58 6.26 -8.98
N ASP A 86 -15.91 6.82 -10.15
CA ASP A 86 -16.84 6.16 -11.07
C ASP A 86 -16.19 4.91 -11.67
N ASP A 87 -14.88 4.99 -11.97
CA ASP A 87 -14.07 3.85 -12.40
C ASP A 87 -13.94 2.78 -11.30
N LEU A 88 -13.81 3.19 -10.02
CA LEU A 88 -13.85 2.25 -8.89
C LEU A 88 -15.21 1.55 -8.81
N LYS A 89 -16.30 2.31 -8.95
CA LYS A 89 -17.65 1.80 -8.86
C LYS A 89 -17.93 0.75 -9.93
N GLU A 90 -17.48 0.98 -11.16
CA GLU A 90 -17.62 0.02 -12.26
C GLU A 90 -16.82 -1.27 -12.00
N LYS A 91 -15.63 -1.15 -11.44
CA LYS A 91 -14.72 -2.28 -11.23
C LYS A 91 -14.85 -2.96 -9.87
N TYR A 92 -15.68 -2.46 -8.97
CA TYR A 92 -15.69 -2.81 -7.55
C TYR A 92 -15.74 -4.33 -7.30
N ASP A 93 -16.68 -5.03 -7.93
CA ASP A 93 -16.85 -6.48 -7.73
C ASP A 93 -15.70 -7.31 -8.33
N SER A 94 -15.03 -6.80 -9.37
CA SER A 94 -13.83 -7.44 -9.94
C SER A 94 -12.59 -7.27 -9.06
N ILE A 95 -12.57 -6.23 -8.23
CA ILE A 95 -11.46 -5.90 -7.33
C ILE A 95 -11.64 -6.63 -6.00
N PHE A 96 -12.82 -6.46 -5.41
CA PHE A 96 -13.20 -7.03 -4.14
C PHE A 96 -13.94 -8.35 -4.35
N ILE A 97 -13.28 -9.29 -5.02
CA ILE A 97 -13.76 -10.66 -5.10
C ILE A 97 -13.83 -11.28 -3.70
N HIS A 98 -14.55 -12.41 -3.57
CA HIS A 98 -14.79 -13.05 -2.27
C HIS A 98 -13.50 -13.27 -1.45
N SER A 99 -12.42 -13.76 -2.07
CA SER A 99 -11.15 -13.98 -1.37
C SER A 99 -10.56 -12.69 -0.79
N ILE A 100 -10.58 -11.58 -1.53
CA ILE A 100 -10.11 -10.27 -1.04
C ILE A 100 -10.99 -9.77 0.10
N ARG A 101 -12.32 -9.89 -0.03
CA ARG A 101 -13.25 -9.47 1.02
C ARG A 101 -12.95 -10.22 2.31
N SER A 102 -12.84 -11.53 2.24
CA SER A 102 -12.56 -12.36 3.41
C SER A 102 -11.19 -12.04 4.00
N LEU A 103 -10.15 -11.84 3.17
CA LEU A 103 -8.83 -11.39 3.64
C LEU A 103 -8.92 -10.06 4.39
N VAL A 104 -9.59 -9.05 3.82
CA VAL A 104 -9.72 -7.74 4.47
C VAL A 104 -10.45 -7.85 5.81
N GLN A 105 -11.45 -8.70 5.93
CA GLN A 105 -12.15 -8.91 7.21
C GLN A 105 -11.24 -9.46 8.30
N CYS A 106 -10.28 -10.30 7.94
CA CYS A 106 -9.29 -10.83 8.87
C CYS A 106 -8.20 -9.84 9.28
N ILE A 107 -7.86 -8.86 8.43
CA ILE A 107 -6.75 -7.94 8.71
C ILE A 107 -7.00 -7.23 10.05
N THR A 108 -5.99 -7.22 10.90
CA THR A 108 -5.95 -6.42 12.12
C THR A 108 -4.66 -5.60 12.13
N PRO A 109 -4.62 -4.47 12.86
CA PRO A 109 -3.38 -3.71 12.98
C PRO A 109 -2.19 -4.55 13.52
N ASN A 110 -2.47 -5.63 14.26
CA ASN A 110 -1.46 -6.49 14.87
C ASN A 110 -0.89 -7.57 13.93
N ASN A 111 -1.66 -8.08 12.96
CA ASN A 111 -1.20 -9.12 12.02
C ASN A 111 -0.58 -8.55 10.73
N MET A 112 -0.31 -7.24 10.71
CA MET A 112 0.31 -6.55 9.58
C MET A 112 1.78 -6.24 9.86
N MET A 113 2.57 -6.22 8.78
CA MET A 113 3.92 -5.68 8.79
C MET A 113 3.86 -4.17 8.55
N TYR A 114 4.59 -3.40 9.35
CA TYR A 114 4.73 -1.96 9.16
C TYR A 114 6.14 -1.62 8.68
N ASP A 115 6.22 -0.92 7.55
CA ASP A 115 7.44 -0.31 7.03
C ASP A 115 7.23 1.20 7.06
N LYS A 116 8.05 1.92 7.83
CA LYS A 116 7.96 3.38 8.00
C LYS A 116 7.98 4.18 6.69
N ASN A 117 8.52 3.61 5.60
CA ASN A 117 8.61 4.25 4.30
C ASN A 117 7.51 3.78 3.34
N LYS A 118 6.80 2.68 3.65
CA LYS A 118 5.81 2.04 2.77
C LYS A 118 4.44 1.84 3.42
N GLY A 119 4.27 2.20 4.68
CA GLY A 119 3.04 2.00 5.44
C GLY A 119 2.81 0.53 5.84
N PHE A 120 1.54 0.14 5.91
CA PHE A 120 1.14 -1.19 6.36
C PHE A 120 0.97 -2.18 5.21
N SER A 121 1.45 -3.38 5.45
CA SER A 121 1.42 -4.51 4.52
C SER A 121 0.74 -5.71 5.17
N ALA A 122 -0.28 -6.25 4.51
CA ALA A 122 -0.93 -7.49 4.91
C ALA A 122 -0.77 -8.56 3.82
N ALA A 123 -0.97 -9.83 4.21
CA ALA A 123 -0.97 -10.97 3.31
C ALA A 123 0.27 -10.99 2.41
N HIS A 124 1.47 -10.86 2.98
CA HIS A 124 2.74 -10.79 2.24
C HIS A 124 2.80 -9.71 1.13
N GLY A 125 2.26 -8.52 1.40
CA GLY A 125 2.29 -7.41 0.46
C GLY A 125 1.26 -7.51 -0.65
N ARG A 126 0.17 -8.26 -0.42
CA ARG A 126 -0.98 -8.31 -1.32
C ARG A 126 -1.93 -7.16 -1.10
N ILE A 127 -2.06 -6.69 0.14
CA ILE A 127 -2.85 -5.51 0.48
C ILE A 127 -1.90 -4.49 1.12
N TRP A 128 -1.81 -3.32 0.50
CA TRP A 128 -0.98 -2.22 0.98
C TRP A 128 -1.80 -1.00 1.31
N PHE A 129 -1.46 -0.43 2.46
CA PHE A 129 -1.91 0.89 2.88
C PHE A 129 -0.69 1.79 2.97
N PHE A 130 -0.52 2.72 2.03
CA PHE A 130 0.59 3.67 2.10
C PHE A 130 0.25 4.82 3.03
N ASP A 131 1.29 5.32 3.69
CA ASP A 131 1.29 6.65 4.26
C ASP A 131 1.47 7.66 3.12
N ILE A 132 0.39 8.31 2.72
CA ILE A 132 0.40 9.36 1.69
C ILE A 132 0.54 10.71 2.38
N ILE A 133 1.57 11.46 2.00
CA ILE A 133 1.72 12.86 2.38
C ILE A 133 1.08 13.70 1.27
N GLU A 134 0.01 14.44 1.60
CA GLU A 134 -0.54 15.41 0.67
C GLU A 134 0.44 16.57 0.45
N PRO A 135 0.92 16.82 -0.78
CA PRO A 135 2.03 17.74 -1.02
C PRO A 135 1.70 19.21 -0.71
N ILE A 136 0.42 19.59 -0.73
CA ILE A 136 -0.03 20.97 -0.49
C ILE A 136 -0.27 21.23 1.01
N THR A 137 -0.88 20.26 1.69
CA THR A 137 -1.33 20.42 3.08
C THR A 137 -0.34 19.83 4.09
N GLY A 138 0.59 19.00 3.62
CA GLY A 138 1.47 18.19 4.47
C GLY A 138 0.72 17.10 5.27
N ILE A 139 -0.59 16.93 5.03
CA ILE A 139 -1.41 16.00 5.80
C ILE A 139 -1.07 14.58 5.36
N ARG A 140 -0.63 13.77 6.33
CA ARG A 140 -0.42 12.33 6.19
C ARG A 140 -1.73 11.57 6.34
N LYS A 141 -2.06 10.73 5.35
CA LYS A 141 -3.25 9.87 5.32
C LYS A 141 -2.84 8.46 4.96
N TYR A 142 -3.36 7.48 5.69
CA TYR A 142 -3.27 6.09 5.26
C TYR A 142 -4.33 5.85 4.19
N ALA A 143 -3.90 5.42 3.01
CA ALA A 143 -4.82 5.10 1.93
C ALA A 143 -4.58 3.69 1.42
N LEU A 144 -5.68 2.99 1.12
CA LEU A 144 -5.61 1.74 0.37
C LEU A 144 -5.01 2.04 -1.00
N SER A 145 -3.88 1.42 -1.32
CA SER A 145 -3.15 1.76 -2.54
C SER A 145 -2.94 0.59 -3.49
N SER A 146 -2.90 -0.63 -2.97
CA SER A 146 -2.72 -1.81 -3.81
C SER A 146 -3.45 -3.01 -3.20
N ILE A 147 -4.13 -3.75 -4.07
CA ILE A 147 -4.72 -5.05 -3.81
C ILE A 147 -4.23 -5.99 -4.92
N SER A 148 -3.89 -7.22 -4.54
CA SER A 148 -3.52 -8.30 -5.44
C SER A 148 -4.52 -9.45 -5.31
N VAL A 149 -5.20 -9.79 -6.40
CA VAL A 149 -6.25 -10.82 -6.47
C VAL A 149 -5.73 -12.25 -6.71
N ASN A 150 -4.51 -12.59 -6.26
CA ASN A 150 -3.88 -13.88 -6.58
C ASN A 150 -4.35 -15.02 -5.65
N PRO A 151 -4.88 -16.14 -6.16
CA PRO A 151 -5.41 -17.22 -5.31
C PRO A 151 -4.36 -18.06 -4.56
N LYS A 152 -3.05 -17.88 -4.81
CA LYS A 152 -1.97 -18.63 -4.10
C LYS A 152 -1.69 -18.13 -2.67
N ASP A 153 -2.51 -17.23 -2.16
CA ASP A 153 -2.33 -16.50 -0.89
C ASP A 153 -2.70 -17.32 0.36
N SER A 154 -2.76 -18.65 0.23
CA SER A 154 -3.30 -19.54 1.25
C SER A 154 -2.45 -19.62 2.51
N LYS A 155 -1.11 -19.52 2.46
CA LYS A 155 -0.29 -19.83 3.65
C LYS A 155 -0.45 -18.81 4.80
N TRP A 156 -0.24 -17.51 4.53
CA TRP A 156 -0.45 -16.46 5.54
C TRP A 156 -1.90 -16.41 6.00
N ALA A 157 -2.84 -16.57 5.06
CA ALA A 157 -4.24 -16.52 5.40
C ALA A 157 -4.70 -17.75 6.20
N ILE A 158 -4.09 -18.91 6.01
CA ILE A 158 -4.31 -20.09 6.87
C ILE A 158 -3.72 -19.85 8.27
N GLU A 159 -2.56 -19.21 8.37
CA GLU A 159 -1.87 -18.96 9.66
C GLU A 159 -2.55 -17.84 10.48
N GLU A 160 -2.88 -16.72 9.85
CA GLU A 160 -3.40 -15.51 10.50
C GLU A 160 -4.93 -15.38 10.44
N CYS A 161 -5.57 -16.11 9.51
CA CYS A 161 -7.02 -16.06 9.25
C CYS A 161 -7.67 -17.46 9.21
N PRO A 162 -7.42 -18.34 10.20
CA PRO A 162 -7.77 -19.75 10.13
C PRO A 162 -9.27 -20.01 9.95
N ASP A 163 -10.14 -19.09 10.38
CA ASP A 163 -11.60 -19.26 10.28
C ASP A 163 -12.16 -18.98 8.88
N ILE A 164 -11.40 -18.35 7.98
CA ILE A 164 -11.81 -18.04 6.61
C ILE A 164 -11.49 -19.18 5.64
N TYR A 165 -10.52 -20.04 5.98
CA TYR A 165 -10.00 -21.09 5.10
C TYR A 165 -10.27 -22.52 5.64
N LYS A 166 -11.26 -22.66 6.53
CA LYS A 166 -11.80 -23.96 6.98
C LYS A 166 -12.73 -24.59 5.96
#